data_AF-A0A259KU29-F1
#
_entry.id   AF-A0A259KU29-F1
#
_cell.length_a   1.000
_cell.length_b   1.000
_cell.length_c   1.000
_cell.angle_alpha   90.00
_cell.angle_beta   90.00
_cell.angle_gamma   90.00
#
_symmetry.space_group_name_H-M   'P 1'
#
loop_
_entity.id
_entity.type
_entity.pdbx_description
1 polymer ?
#
loop_
_entity_poly.entity_id
_entity_poly.type
_entity_poly.pdbx_seq_one_letter_code
_entity_poly.pdbx_strand_id
1 'polypeptide(L)'
;AGDAAHTQAKFDVAYLHYRKLLEIGAEWDSVYSGMLSCAQHLNVNKADTALALDAIALLQREGLPHQELGRFVGAIIHQQYDLDNPDAQIFLDAASEDELLILALQKTLMPNPAVEELVTLLRRAILAEVAQTVELRDDLQRLTLGIAQYADRTGYALVAEDDEARLIAAINDSIKAQLAMNEEQDGMVGSLMISAMYGALFHQSFAPQLGQWNLVDWPLALQPVLAASYYERADEEAIKQNFDEKANELCLERSEVPQAWPSWSQLSYQSESSLKILMATELGLATENLPATLRIMVCGAQSGQRAMELARYLDDVEVIAVDESLANIAKATRMAGDMGLDNIVFWPWSIAQRFVA
;
A
#
# COMPACT_ATOMS: atom_id res chain seq x y z
N ALA A 1 3.63 13.18 -30.52
CA ALA A 1 2.91 12.10 -31.27
C ALA A 1 2.91 10.78 -30.49
N GLY A 2 2.81 10.83 -29.15
CA GLY A 2 2.80 9.64 -28.28
C GLY A 2 1.42 9.22 -27.78
N ASP A 3 0.43 10.13 -27.80
CA ASP A 3 -0.85 9.91 -27.10
C ASP A 3 -1.93 9.13 -27.90
N ALA A 4 -1.59 8.57 -29.06
CA ALA A 4 -2.55 7.88 -29.92
C ALA A 4 -2.38 6.35 -30.00
N ALA A 5 -1.64 5.73 -29.07
CA ALA A 5 -1.40 4.28 -29.05
C ALA A 5 -2.12 3.52 -27.90
N HIS A 6 -3.00 4.20 -27.13
CA HIS A 6 -3.83 3.58 -26.08
C HIS A 6 -5.06 2.85 -26.68
N THR A 7 -4.83 1.88 -27.54
CA THR A 7 -5.89 0.99 -28.04
C THR A 7 -5.40 -0.45 -28.03
N GLN A 8 -5.35 -1.05 -26.84
CA GLN A 8 -5.29 -2.49 -26.47
C GLN A 8 -4.33 -3.46 -27.18
N ALA A 9 -3.60 -3.06 -28.23
CA ALA A 9 -2.79 -3.94 -29.08
C ALA A 9 -1.33 -3.47 -29.23
N LYS A 10 -0.90 -2.44 -28.50
CA LYS A 10 0.48 -1.91 -28.59
C LYS A 10 1.12 -1.55 -27.25
N PHE A 11 0.61 -2.06 -26.12
CA PHE A 11 1.27 -1.84 -24.82
C PHE A 11 2.67 -2.48 -24.79
N ASP A 12 2.85 -3.65 -25.40
CA ASP A 12 4.17 -4.30 -25.52
C ASP A 12 5.17 -3.41 -26.28
N VAL A 13 4.73 -2.84 -27.40
CA VAL A 13 5.58 -1.98 -28.25
C VAL A 13 5.90 -0.66 -27.54
N ALA A 14 4.90 -0.04 -26.90
CA ALA A 14 5.08 1.18 -26.13
C ALA A 14 6.01 0.95 -24.92
N TYR A 15 5.86 -0.17 -24.23
CA TYR A 15 6.74 -0.57 -23.12
C TYR A 15 8.20 -0.66 -23.59
N LEU A 16 8.47 -1.34 -24.71
CA LEU A 16 9.81 -1.42 -25.28
C LEU A 16 10.35 -0.04 -25.71
N HIS A 17 9.50 0.87 -26.17
CA HIS A 17 9.91 2.24 -26.46
C HIS A 17 10.31 3.00 -25.19
N TYR A 18 9.52 2.93 -24.11
CA TYR A 18 9.88 3.57 -22.85
C TYR A 18 11.14 2.95 -22.23
N ARG A 19 11.26 1.62 -22.26
CA ARG A 19 12.49 0.92 -21.88
C ARG A 19 13.69 1.45 -22.63
N LYS A 20 13.57 1.62 -23.96
CA LYS A 20 14.66 2.14 -24.77
C LYS A 20 15.04 3.59 -24.42
N LEU A 21 14.05 4.41 -24.06
CA LEU A 21 14.27 5.78 -23.59
C LEU A 21 15.05 5.78 -22.27
N LEU A 22 14.72 4.89 -21.32
CA LEU A 22 15.47 4.76 -20.08
C LEU A 22 16.91 4.27 -20.33
N GLU A 23 17.12 3.30 -21.22
CA GLU A 23 18.46 2.82 -21.59
C GLU A 23 19.37 3.91 -22.17
N ILE A 24 18.82 4.93 -22.81
CA ILE A 24 19.60 6.06 -23.35
C ILE A 24 19.69 7.24 -22.36
N GLY A 25 19.22 7.08 -21.12
CA GLY A 25 19.33 8.05 -20.03
C GLY A 25 18.20 9.08 -19.95
N ALA A 26 17.05 8.85 -20.61
CA ALA A 26 15.90 9.75 -20.51
C ALA A 26 15.04 9.44 -19.27
N GLU A 27 15.55 9.78 -18.08
CA GLU A 27 14.95 9.50 -16.78
C GLU A 27 13.88 10.52 -16.33
N TRP A 28 12.95 10.88 -17.23
CA TRP A 28 11.86 11.80 -16.90
C TRP A 28 10.68 11.09 -16.24
N ASP A 29 9.96 11.78 -15.34
CA ASP A 29 8.80 11.21 -14.64
C ASP A 29 7.72 10.70 -15.60
N SER A 30 7.52 11.40 -16.72
CA SER A 30 6.58 10.98 -17.77
C SER A 30 7.00 9.68 -18.48
N VAL A 31 8.30 9.40 -18.59
CA VAL A 31 8.81 8.15 -19.18
C VAL A 31 8.54 6.98 -18.24
N TYR A 32 8.85 7.14 -16.95
CA TYR A 32 8.55 6.13 -15.94
C TYR A 32 7.05 5.88 -15.79
N SER A 33 6.25 6.95 -15.73
CA SER A 33 4.79 6.87 -15.68
C SER A 33 4.21 6.17 -16.91
N GLY A 34 4.71 6.50 -18.11
CA GLY A 34 4.31 5.82 -19.35
C GLY A 34 4.69 4.34 -19.38
N MET A 35 5.90 3.99 -18.92
CA MET A 35 6.36 2.60 -18.80
C MET A 35 5.51 1.81 -17.80
N LEU A 36 5.22 2.39 -16.63
CA LEU A 36 4.37 1.83 -15.60
C LEU A 36 2.96 1.57 -16.14
N SER A 37 2.36 2.54 -16.83
CA SER A 37 1.04 2.39 -17.44
C SER A 37 1.01 1.25 -18.46
N CYS A 38 2.08 1.08 -19.25
CA CYS A 38 2.19 -0.07 -20.15
C CYS A 38 2.32 -1.39 -19.38
N ALA A 39 3.14 -1.42 -18.32
CA ALA A 39 3.40 -2.62 -17.51
C ALA A 39 2.11 -3.22 -16.92
N GLN A 40 1.16 -2.39 -16.50
CA GLN A 40 -0.16 -2.81 -15.97
C GLN A 40 -0.95 -3.71 -16.92
N HIS A 41 -0.68 -3.60 -18.22
CA HIS A 41 -1.40 -4.27 -19.28
C HIS A 41 -0.60 -5.41 -19.94
N LEU A 42 0.63 -5.65 -19.49
CA LEU A 42 1.47 -6.73 -20.03
C LEU A 42 1.03 -8.09 -19.49
N ASN A 43 1.03 -9.09 -20.37
CA ASN A 43 0.89 -10.49 -19.99
C ASN A 43 2.27 -11.15 -19.92
N VAL A 44 2.77 -11.37 -18.71
CA VAL A 44 4.07 -12.02 -18.48
C VAL A 44 3.89 -13.53 -18.52
N ASN A 45 4.16 -14.13 -19.69
CA ASN A 45 4.11 -15.59 -19.86
C ASN A 45 5.45 -16.28 -19.60
N LYS A 46 6.54 -15.51 -19.59
CA LYS A 46 7.89 -15.99 -19.28
C LYS A 46 8.68 -14.81 -18.72
N ALA A 47 9.08 -14.91 -17.45
CA ALA A 47 9.99 -13.95 -16.87
C ALA A 47 11.41 -14.19 -17.41
N ASP A 48 12.08 -13.10 -17.74
CA ASP A 48 13.52 -13.08 -17.95
C ASP A 48 14.16 -12.04 -17.02
N THR A 49 15.49 -12.08 -16.93
CA THR A 49 16.26 -11.14 -16.10
C THR A 49 15.99 -9.68 -16.50
N ALA A 50 15.68 -9.43 -17.77
CA ALA A 50 15.46 -8.09 -18.28
C ALA A 50 14.15 -7.51 -17.73
N LEU A 51 13.06 -8.28 -17.70
CA LEU A 51 11.79 -7.87 -17.10
C LEU A 51 11.90 -7.69 -15.59
N ALA A 52 12.66 -8.55 -14.90
CA ALA A 52 12.90 -8.41 -13.47
C ALA A 52 13.64 -7.10 -13.14
N LEU A 53 14.67 -6.75 -13.91
CA LEU A 53 15.39 -5.48 -13.76
C LEU A 53 14.50 -4.26 -14.05
N ASP A 54 13.63 -4.34 -15.06
CA ASP A 54 12.67 -3.28 -15.34
C ASP A 54 11.69 -3.09 -14.18
N ALA A 55 11.19 -4.19 -13.60
CA ALA A 55 10.32 -4.15 -12.43
C ALA A 55 11.01 -3.55 -11.20
N ILE A 56 12.26 -3.93 -10.93
CA ILE A 56 13.08 -3.33 -9.86
C ILE A 56 13.23 -1.83 -10.08
N ALA A 57 13.61 -1.40 -11.28
CA ALA A 57 13.79 0.01 -11.61
C ALA A 57 12.50 0.83 -11.42
N LEU A 58 11.34 0.25 -11.78
CA LEU A 58 10.05 0.88 -11.55
C LEU A 58 9.70 0.96 -10.06
N LEU A 59 9.95 -0.09 -9.27
CA LEU A 59 9.65 -0.13 -7.83
C LEU A 59 10.59 0.74 -6.97
N GLN A 60 11.82 0.98 -7.44
CA GLN A 60 12.78 1.86 -6.79
C GLN A 60 12.49 3.35 -7.05
N ARG A 61 11.74 3.68 -8.10
CA ARG A 61 11.44 5.07 -8.46
C ARG A 61 10.37 5.64 -7.54
N GLU A 62 10.80 6.41 -6.55
CA GLU A 62 9.90 7.13 -5.66
C GLU A 62 8.94 8.06 -6.44
N GLY A 63 7.73 8.23 -5.90
CA GLY A 63 6.67 9.04 -6.50
C GLY A 63 5.81 8.32 -7.56
N LEU A 64 6.16 7.08 -7.95
CA LEU A 64 5.30 6.29 -8.82
C LEU A 64 4.15 5.60 -8.05
N PRO A 65 2.97 5.43 -8.67
CA PRO A 65 1.85 4.66 -8.12
C PRO A 65 2.14 3.15 -8.17
N HIS A 66 3.06 2.68 -7.32
CA HIS A 66 3.49 1.27 -7.28
C HIS A 66 2.36 0.28 -7.08
N GLN A 67 1.24 0.69 -6.45
CA GLN A 67 0.06 -0.17 -6.31
C GLN A 67 -0.47 -0.69 -7.65
N GLU A 68 -0.21 0.00 -8.76
CA GLU A 68 -0.65 -0.40 -10.08
C GLU A 68 0.25 -1.49 -10.71
N LEU A 69 1.48 -1.68 -10.20
CA LEU A 69 2.43 -2.69 -10.71
C LEU A 69 2.17 -4.11 -10.20
N GLY A 70 1.26 -4.28 -9.24
CA GLY A 70 1.06 -5.53 -8.51
C GLY A 70 0.87 -6.77 -9.37
N ARG A 71 0.09 -6.67 -10.46
CA ARG A 71 -0.13 -7.79 -11.40
C ARG A 71 1.13 -8.13 -12.20
N PHE A 72 1.81 -7.11 -12.71
CA PHE A 72 3.02 -7.25 -13.52
C PHE A 72 4.13 -7.92 -12.71
N VAL A 73 4.39 -7.39 -11.51
CA VAL A 73 5.42 -7.90 -10.60
C VAL A 73 5.07 -9.28 -10.07
N GLY A 74 3.81 -9.50 -9.66
CA GLY A 74 3.34 -10.81 -9.21
C GLY A 74 3.51 -11.91 -10.27
N ALA A 75 3.27 -11.59 -11.54
CA ALA A 75 3.48 -12.54 -12.63
C ALA A 75 4.98 -12.85 -12.87
N ILE A 76 5.88 -11.88 -12.68
CA ILE A 76 7.33 -12.12 -12.75
C ILE A 76 7.77 -13.05 -11.61
N ILE A 77 7.37 -12.75 -10.38
CA ILE A 77 7.70 -13.56 -9.19
C ILE A 77 7.17 -14.99 -9.32
N HIS A 78 5.94 -15.16 -9.80
CA HIS A 78 5.36 -16.48 -10.06
C HIS A 78 6.27 -17.32 -10.96
N GLN A 79 6.73 -16.75 -12.07
CA GLN A 79 7.62 -17.46 -13.00
C GLN A 79 9.03 -17.65 -12.42
N GLN A 80 9.56 -16.67 -11.69
CA GLN A 80 10.92 -16.71 -11.12
C GLN A 80 11.09 -17.82 -10.06
N TYR A 81 10.06 -18.05 -9.25
CA TYR A 81 10.05 -19.10 -8.23
C TYR A 81 9.43 -20.42 -8.72
N ASP A 82 9.06 -20.52 -10.00
CA ASP A 82 8.44 -21.71 -10.59
C ASP A 82 7.23 -22.21 -9.78
N LEU A 83 6.34 -21.30 -9.37
CA LEU A 83 5.27 -21.63 -8.39
C LEU A 83 4.18 -22.56 -8.93
N ASP A 84 4.19 -22.87 -10.23
CA ASP A 84 3.33 -23.92 -10.81
C ASP A 84 3.91 -25.33 -10.61
N ASN A 85 5.19 -25.43 -10.24
CA ASN A 85 5.89 -26.68 -10.02
C ASN A 85 5.85 -27.09 -8.54
N PRO A 86 5.13 -28.16 -8.17
CA PRO A 86 5.05 -28.62 -6.78
C PRO A 86 6.39 -29.10 -6.21
N ASP A 87 7.37 -29.39 -7.06
CA ASP A 87 8.73 -29.80 -6.66
C ASP A 87 9.70 -28.61 -6.56
N ALA A 88 9.24 -27.38 -6.79
CA ALA A 88 10.07 -26.18 -6.68
C ALA A 88 10.64 -26.03 -5.27
N GLN A 89 11.95 -25.86 -5.17
CA GLN A 89 12.64 -25.67 -3.90
C GLN A 89 12.81 -24.18 -3.62
N ILE A 90 12.01 -23.66 -2.69
CA ILE A 90 12.08 -22.28 -2.22
C ILE A 90 13.04 -22.24 -1.02
N PHE A 91 14.16 -21.56 -1.18
CA PHE A 91 15.16 -21.41 -0.12
C PHE A 91 15.03 -20.04 0.54
N LEU A 92 15.01 -20.03 1.87
CA LEU A 92 14.87 -18.79 2.64
C LEU A 92 16.04 -17.82 2.39
N ASP A 93 17.27 -18.32 2.33
CA ASP A 93 18.48 -17.51 2.05
C ASP A 93 18.38 -16.80 0.69
N ALA A 94 17.97 -17.54 -0.35
CA ALA A 94 17.79 -16.98 -1.69
C ALA A 94 16.68 -15.91 -1.72
N ALA A 95 15.56 -16.16 -1.02
CA ALA A 95 14.47 -15.19 -0.93
C ALA A 95 14.87 -13.91 -0.15
N SER A 96 15.76 -14.02 0.84
CA SER A 96 16.27 -12.86 1.59
C SER A 96 17.23 -11.96 0.79
N GLU A 97 17.79 -12.48 -0.30
CA GLU A 97 18.66 -11.73 -1.21
C GLU A 97 17.92 -11.25 -2.47
N ASP A 98 16.68 -11.69 -2.69
CA ASP A 98 15.88 -11.34 -3.86
C ASP A 98 15.31 -9.92 -3.76
N GLU A 99 15.98 -9.00 -4.43
CA GLU A 99 15.60 -7.59 -4.47
C GLU A 99 14.21 -7.35 -5.05
N LEU A 100 13.82 -8.09 -6.10
CA LEU A 100 12.51 -7.92 -6.72
C LEU A 100 11.41 -8.33 -5.74
N LEU A 101 11.57 -9.49 -5.09
CA LEU A 101 10.61 -9.98 -4.09
C LEU A 101 10.47 -8.98 -2.95
N ILE A 102 11.58 -8.51 -2.38
CA ILE A 102 11.58 -7.57 -1.25
C ILE A 102 10.88 -6.26 -1.64
N LEU A 103 11.23 -5.65 -2.76
CA LEU A 103 10.59 -4.40 -3.22
C LEU A 103 9.10 -4.61 -3.52
N ALA A 104 8.73 -5.75 -4.11
CA ALA A 104 7.34 -6.08 -4.41
C ALA A 104 6.49 -6.16 -3.15
N LEU A 105 6.99 -6.84 -2.11
CA LEU A 105 6.33 -6.94 -0.80
C LEU A 105 6.21 -5.58 -0.12
N GLN A 106 7.25 -4.75 -0.22
CA GLN A 106 7.29 -3.43 0.39
C GLN A 106 6.37 -2.42 -0.29
N LYS A 107 6.14 -2.50 -1.60
CA LYS A 107 5.48 -1.42 -2.36
C LYS A 107 4.17 -1.81 -3.04
N THR A 108 3.82 -3.09 -3.14
CA THR A 108 2.67 -3.55 -3.95
C THR A 108 1.75 -4.53 -3.23
N LEU A 109 0.56 -4.77 -3.81
CA LEU A 109 -0.25 -5.97 -3.58
C LEU A 109 -0.18 -6.82 -4.83
N MET A 110 0.17 -8.10 -4.71
CA MET A 110 0.32 -9.01 -5.84
C MET A 110 -0.88 -9.96 -5.88
N PRO A 111 -1.93 -9.67 -6.67
CA PRO A 111 -3.17 -10.46 -6.67
C PRO A 111 -2.97 -11.80 -7.41
N ASN A 112 -2.16 -12.67 -6.84
CA ASN A 112 -1.83 -14.00 -7.34
C ASN A 112 -1.80 -14.99 -6.15
N PRO A 113 -2.71 -15.98 -6.10
CA PRO A 113 -2.79 -16.93 -4.99
C PRO A 113 -1.50 -17.71 -4.74
N ALA A 114 -0.76 -18.09 -5.79
CA ALA A 114 0.50 -18.82 -5.65
C ALA A 114 1.57 -17.94 -4.99
N VAL A 115 1.57 -16.63 -5.29
CA VAL A 115 2.45 -15.66 -4.63
C VAL A 115 2.05 -15.48 -3.17
N GLU A 116 0.76 -15.43 -2.84
CA GLU A 116 0.31 -15.37 -1.44
C GLU A 116 0.71 -16.63 -0.64
N GLU A 117 0.68 -17.81 -1.26
CA GLU A 117 1.17 -19.05 -0.68
C GLU A 117 2.70 -19.00 -0.45
N LEU A 118 3.47 -18.51 -1.43
CA LEU A 118 4.91 -18.26 -1.28
C LEU A 118 5.19 -17.34 -0.07
N VAL A 119 4.47 -16.22 0.06
CA VAL A 119 4.65 -15.28 1.17
C VAL A 119 4.31 -15.94 2.51
N THR A 120 3.25 -16.74 2.55
CA THR A 120 2.85 -17.49 3.74
C THR A 120 3.92 -18.51 4.15
N LEU A 121 4.49 -19.24 3.18
CA LEU A 121 5.59 -20.19 3.37
C LEU A 121 6.83 -19.49 3.94
N LEU A 122 7.24 -18.38 3.34
CA LEU A 122 8.41 -17.60 3.80
C LEU A 122 8.18 -17.05 5.21
N ARG A 123 7.00 -16.48 5.48
CA ARG A 123 6.61 -15.98 6.82
C ARG A 123 6.74 -17.08 7.87
N ARG A 124 6.21 -18.27 7.59
CA ARG A 124 6.27 -19.43 8.48
C ARG A 124 7.70 -19.93 8.69
N ALA A 125 8.52 -19.95 7.63
CA ALA A 125 9.92 -20.37 7.71
C ALA A 125 10.73 -19.44 8.63
N ILE A 126 10.52 -18.13 8.52
CA ILE A 126 11.15 -17.12 9.40
C ILE A 126 10.70 -17.35 10.85
N LEU A 127 9.39 -17.50 11.11
CA LEU A 127 8.89 -17.74 12.46
C LEU A 127 9.44 -19.03 13.07
N ALA A 128 9.54 -20.10 12.27
CA ALA A 128 10.08 -21.38 12.70
C ALA A 128 11.58 -21.27 13.07
N GLU A 129 12.37 -20.53 12.29
CA GLU A 129 13.78 -20.27 12.59
C GLU A 129 13.93 -19.45 13.89
N VAL A 130 13.15 -18.38 14.06
CA VAL A 130 13.14 -17.57 15.29
C VAL A 130 12.71 -18.40 16.50
N ALA A 131 11.74 -19.30 16.36
CA ALA A 131 11.32 -20.18 17.45
C ALA A 131 12.44 -21.14 17.91
N GLN A 132 13.37 -21.50 17.01
CA GLN A 132 14.51 -22.39 17.31
C GLN A 132 15.73 -21.62 17.84
N THR A 133 16.00 -20.45 17.29
CA THR A 133 17.21 -19.66 17.55
C THR A 133 17.01 -18.56 18.59
N VAL A 134 15.76 -18.17 18.87
CA VAL A 134 15.34 -17.07 19.75
C VAL A 134 15.75 -15.69 19.22
N GLU A 135 16.31 -15.60 18.00
CA GLU A 135 16.82 -14.37 17.43
C GLU A 135 16.44 -14.27 15.94
N LEU A 136 16.10 -13.06 15.49
CA LEU A 136 15.97 -12.78 14.06
C LEU A 136 17.32 -12.33 13.52
N ARG A 137 18.03 -13.23 12.82
CA ARG A 137 19.33 -12.91 12.22
C ARG A 137 19.22 -11.80 11.17
N ASP A 138 20.29 -11.03 11.03
CA ASP A 138 20.37 -9.83 10.18
C ASP A 138 19.95 -10.07 8.72
N ASP A 139 20.39 -11.18 8.13
CA ASP A 139 20.12 -11.49 6.72
C ASP A 139 18.61 -11.59 6.41
N LEU A 140 17.80 -12.01 7.39
CA LEU A 140 16.35 -12.15 7.21
C LEU A 140 15.58 -10.86 7.42
N GLN A 141 16.18 -9.83 8.03
CA GLN A 141 15.47 -8.64 8.47
C GLN A 141 14.77 -7.92 7.30
N ARG A 142 15.43 -7.80 6.14
CA ARG A 142 14.85 -7.14 4.96
C ARG A 142 13.60 -7.84 4.44
N LEU A 143 13.64 -9.16 4.39
CA LEU A 143 12.50 -9.98 3.96
C LEU A 143 11.36 -9.89 5.00
N THR A 144 11.67 -10.00 6.30
CA THR A 144 10.70 -9.85 7.38
C THR A 144 9.97 -8.49 7.32
N LEU A 145 10.70 -7.39 7.11
CA LEU A 145 10.10 -6.05 6.94
C LEU A 145 9.23 -5.96 5.69
N GLY A 146 9.63 -6.62 4.60
CA GLY A 146 8.83 -6.70 3.38
C GLY A 146 7.52 -7.44 3.63
N ILE A 147 7.58 -8.62 4.24
CA ILE A 147 6.40 -9.43 4.58
C ILE A 147 5.49 -8.67 5.56
N ALA A 148 6.03 -7.98 6.56
CA ALA A 148 5.25 -7.18 7.49
C ALA A 148 4.47 -6.05 6.78
N GLN A 149 5.10 -5.32 5.85
CA GLN A 149 4.41 -4.30 5.05
C GLN A 149 3.37 -4.91 4.10
N TYR A 150 3.65 -6.09 3.54
CA TYR A 150 2.68 -6.81 2.71
C TYR A 150 1.46 -7.29 3.50
N ALA A 151 1.69 -7.88 4.69
CA ALA A 151 0.66 -8.30 5.62
C ALA A 151 -0.25 -7.11 6.02
N ASP A 152 0.35 -5.97 6.34
CA ASP A 152 -0.40 -4.75 6.65
C ASP A 152 -1.28 -4.29 5.47
N ARG A 153 -0.70 -4.25 4.26
CA ARG A 153 -1.38 -3.80 3.04
C ARG A 153 -2.54 -4.70 2.64
N THR A 154 -2.42 -6.01 2.87
CA THR A 154 -3.51 -6.99 2.67
C THR A 154 -4.57 -6.95 3.77
N GLY A 155 -4.35 -6.17 4.84
CA GLY A 155 -5.20 -6.18 6.02
C GLY A 155 -5.16 -7.48 6.78
N TYR A 156 -3.98 -8.11 6.80
CA TYR A 156 -3.73 -9.37 7.51
C TYR A 156 -4.59 -10.54 7.00
N ALA A 157 -4.92 -10.53 5.70
CA ALA A 157 -5.67 -11.60 5.04
C ALA A 157 -4.93 -12.95 5.02
N LEU A 158 -3.60 -12.94 5.16
CA LEU A 158 -2.78 -14.16 5.27
C LEU A 158 -2.97 -14.80 6.65
N VAL A 159 -3.95 -15.69 6.75
CA VAL A 159 -4.33 -16.36 8.00
C VAL A 159 -3.16 -17.17 8.58
N ALA A 160 -3.00 -17.12 9.90
CA ALA A 160 -2.00 -17.91 10.62
C ALA A 160 -2.58 -19.26 11.08
N GLU A 161 -1.76 -20.31 11.06
CA GLU A 161 -2.11 -21.58 11.69
C GLU A 161 -2.04 -21.50 13.23
N ASP A 162 -2.67 -22.46 13.93
CA ASP A 162 -2.77 -22.49 15.40
C ASP A 162 -1.40 -22.58 16.11
N ASP A 163 -0.39 -23.20 15.48
CA ASP A 163 0.99 -23.22 15.98
C ASP A 163 1.65 -21.84 15.86
N GLU A 164 1.53 -21.19 14.70
CA GLU A 164 2.03 -19.83 14.47
C GLU A 164 1.38 -18.85 15.45
N ALA A 165 0.05 -18.89 15.60
CA ALA A 165 -0.69 -18.00 16.49
C ALA A 165 -0.21 -18.10 17.95
N ARG A 166 0.12 -19.31 18.42
CA ARG A 166 0.67 -19.53 19.77
C ARG A 166 2.07 -18.95 19.94
N LEU A 167 2.94 -19.13 18.93
CA LEU A 167 4.29 -18.56 18.95
C LEU A 167 4.24 -17.02 18.94
N ILE A 168 3.38 -16.44 18.12
CA ILE A 168 3.20 -14.98 18.06
C ILE A 168 2.62 -14.42 19.34
N ALA A 169 1.67 -15.11 19.98
CA ALA A 169 1.17 -14.71 21.30
C ALA A 169 2.30 -14.65 22.33
N ALA A 170 3.20 -15.64 22.35
CA ALA A 170 4.35 -15.65 23.25
C ALA A 170 5.34 -14.51 22.96
N ILE A 171 5.59 -14.20 21.68
CA ILE A 171 6.42 -13.04 21.28
C ILE A 171 5.76 -11.73 21.73
N ASN A 172 4.45 -11.58 21.55
CA ASN A 172 3.72 -10.38 21.96
C ASN A 172 3.72 -10.19 23.49
N ASP A 173 3.61 -11.28 24.25
CA ASP A 173 3.73 -11.25 25.72
C ASP A 173 5.16 -10.90 26.16
N SER A 174 6.17 -11.35 25.42
CA SER A 174 7.57 -10.98 25.65
C SER A 174 7.81 -9.48 25.42
N ILE A 175 7.34 -8.92 24.30
CA ILE A 175 7.42 -7.46 24.02
C ILE A 175 6.76 -6.67 25.16
N LYS A 176 5.56 -7.10 25.57
CA LYS A 176 4.85 -6.45 26.67
C LYS A 176 5.63 -6.47 27.98
N ALA A 177 6.30 -7.58 28.30
CA ALA A 177 7.14 -7.69 29.49
C ALA A 177 8.36 -6.76 29.41
N GLN A 178 9.06 -6.72 28.27
CA GLN A 178 10.21 -5.83 28.03
C GLN A 178 9.82 -4.35 28.18
N LEU A 179 8.68 -3.95 27.61
CA LEU A 179 8.13 -2.61 27.76
C LEU A 179 7.76 -2.27 29.21
N ALA A 180 7.21 -3.23 29.97
CA ALA A 180 6.92 -3.03 31.39
C ALA A 180 8.17 -2.87 32.26
N MET A 181 9.31 -3.42 31.80
CA MET A 181 10.62 -3.29 32.43
C MET A 181 11.39 -2.04 31.99
N ASN A 182 10.82 -1.22 31.09
CA ASN A 182 11.47 -0.06 30.46
C ASN A 182 12.79 -0.43 29.77
N GLU A 183 12.83 -1.56 29.07
CA GLU A 183 13.96 -1.91 28.19
C GLU A 183 14.08 -0.91 27.04
N GLU A 184 15.31 -0.76 26.52
CA GLU A 184 15.60 0.08 25.37
C GLU A 184 15.02 -0.52 24.07
N GLN A 185 14.75 0.35 23.09
CA GLN A 185 14.10 0.00 21.82
C GLN A 185 14.81 -1.13 21.07
N ASP A 186 16.15 -1.12 21.06
CA ASP A 186 16.99 -2.04 20.28
C ASP A 186 16.70 -3.51 20.60
N GLY A 187 16.40 -3.84 21.86
CA GLY A 187 16.11 -5.21 22.30
C GLY A 187 14.79 -5.78 21.76
N MET A 188 13.89 -4.91 21.29
CA MET A 188 12.54 -5.27 20.82
C MET A 188 12.40 -5.32 19.30
N VAL A 189 13.39 -4.80 18.55
CA VAL A 189 13.30 -4.60 17.09
C VAL A 189 12.90 -5.88 16.36
N GLY A 190 13.63 -6.99 16.59
CA GLY A 190 13.33 -8.27 15.94
C GLY A 190 11.94 -8.79 16.29
N SER A 191 11.54 -8.73 17.57
CA SER A 191 10.22 -9.15 18.03
C SER A 191 9.09 -8.33 17.41
N LEU A 192 9.27 -7.01 17.27
CA LEU A 192 8.30 -6.13 16.62
C LEU A 192 8.15 -6.45 15.14
N MET A 193 9.25 -6.74 14.45
CA MET A 193 9.21 -7.16 13.04
C MET A 193 8.41 -8.45 12.86
N ILE A 194 8.63 -9.43 13.73
CA ILE A 194 7.88 -10.69 13.69
C ILE A 194 6.41 -10.48 14.02
N SER A 195 6.09 -9.73 15.08
CA SER A 195 4.72 -9.39 15.46
C SER A 195 3.95 -8.73 14.30
N ALA A 196 4.60 -7.79 13.61
CA ALA A 196 4.01 -7.05 12.50
C ALA A 196 3.71 -7.89 11.24
N MET A 197 4.29 -9.10 11.08
CA MET A 197 3.91 -10.03 10.00
C MET A 197 2.54 -10.69 10.22
N TYR A 198 2.01 -10.65 11.45
CA TYR A 198 0.82 -11.38 11.86
C TYR A 198 -0.33 -10.50 12.36
N GLY A 199 -0.07 -9.26 12.76
CA GLY A 199 -1.13 -8.32 13.12
C GLY A 199 -0.63 -6.90 13.25
N ALA A 200 -1.56 -5.94 13.12
CA ALA A 200 -1.25 -4.52 13.30
C ALA A 200 -0.73 -4.29 14.72
N LEU A 201 0.41 -3.62 14.84
CA LEU A 201 0.99 -3.26 16.14
C LEU A 201 0.03 -2.39 16.95
N PHE A 202 -0.77 -1.54 16.29
CA PHE A 202 -1.83 -0.74 16.92
C PHE A 202 -2.89 -1.56 17.66
N HIS A 203 -3.16 -2.80 17.22
CA HIS A 203 -4.17 -3.67 17.85
C HIS A 203 -3.59 -4.53 18.97
N GLN A 204 -2.26 -4.50 19.19
CA GLN A 204 -1.63 -5.32 20.21
C GLN A 204 -1.85 -4.75 21.61
N SER A 205 -1.80 -5.61 22.63
CA SER A 205 -2.03 -5.18 24.02
C SER A 205 -0.95 -4.24 24.56
N PHE A 206 0.23 -4.22 23.92
CA PHE A 206 1.34 -3.32 24.22
C PHE A 206 1.31 -2.01 23.42
N ALA A 207 0.35 -1.82 22.50
CA ALA A 207 0.26 -0.64 21.65
C ALA A 207 0.36 0.71 22.38
N PRO A 208 -0.27 0.92 23.57
CA PRO A 208 -0.16 2.20 24.28
C PRO A 208 1.27 2.54 24.73
N GLN A 209 2.11 1.53 24.95
CA GLN A 209 3.50 1.73 25.39
C GLN A 209 4.41 2.10 24.22
N LEU A 210 4.11 1.64 23.00
CA LEU A 210 4.86 2.04 21.80
C LEU A 210 4.77 3.54 21.52
N GLY A 211 3.65 4.17 21.86
CA GLY A 211 3.41 5.61 21.66
C GLY A 211 4.25 6.52 22.55
N GLN A 212 5.11 5.97 23.42
CA GLN A 212 6.07 6.75 24.19
C GLN A 212 7.22 7.29 23.31
N TRP A 213 7.45 6.66 22.15
CA TRP A 213 8.47 7.05 21.19
C TRP A 213 7.84 7.65 19.94
N ASN A 214 8.57 8.55 19.31
CA ASN A 214 8.23 9.06 17.98
C ASN A 214 8.73 8.08 16.92
N LEU A 215 8.15 8.13 15.72
CA LEU A 215 8.56 7.29 14.61
C LEU A 215 10.07 7.40 14.31
N VAL A 216 10.61 8.62 14.39
CA VAL A 216 12.03 8.91 14.10
C VAL A 216 13.00 8.37 15.15
N ASP A 217 12.50 7.97 16.32
CA ASP A 217 13.33 7.39 17.38
C ASP A 217 13.67 5.92 17.05
N TRP A 218 12.93 5.27 16.16
CA TRP A 218 13.16 3.89 15.75
C TRP A 218 14.21 3.75 14.64
N PRO A 219 14.89 2.59 14.52
CA PRO A 219 15.81 2.34 13.42
C PRO A 219 15.17 2.58 12.05
N LEU A 220 15.89 3.26 11.15
CA LEU A 220 15.38 3.71 9.85
C LEU A 220 14.67 2.60 9.04
N ALA A 221 15.21 1.38 9.06
CA ALA A 221 14.63 0.25 8.34
C ALA A 221 13.26 -0.20 8.89
N LEU A 222 13.02 -0.02 10.20
CA LEU A 222 11.76 -0.41 10.86
C LEU A 222 10.67 0.65 10.69
N GLN A 223 11.03 1.90 10.44
CA GLN A 223 10.09 3.02 10.39
C GLN A 223 8.92 2.79 9.42
N PRO A 224 9.08 2.27 8.19
CA PRO A 224 7.94 2.00 7.32
C PRO A 224 6.91 1.02 7.90
N VAL A 225 7.37 -0.01 8.61
CA VAL A 225 6.49 -0.98 9.26
C VAL A 225 5.76 -0.34 10.43
N LEU A 226 6.46 0.42 11.28
CA LEU A 226 5.84 1.12 12.41
C LEU A 226 4.87 2.22 11.95
N ALA A 227 5.21 2.96 10.89
CA ALA A 227 4.33 3.95 10.29
C ALA A 227 3.00 3.31 9.93
N ALA A 228 3.01 2.28 9.08
CA ALA A 228 1.79 1.62 8.61
C ALA A 228 1.02 0.86 9.71
N SER A 229 1.72 0.05 10.51
CA SER A 229 1.08 -0.86 11.47
C SER A 229 0.71 -0.21 12.81
N TYR A 230 1.26 0.98 13.12
CA TYR A 230 1.03 1.69 14.38
C TYR A 230 0.63 3.16 14.19
N TYR A 231 1.54 4.02 13.71
CA TYR A 231 1.35 5.48 13.78
C TYR A 231 0.21 5.97 12.87
N GLU A 232 0.20 5.57 11.60
CA GLU A 232 -0.86 5.94 10.66
C GLU A 232 -2.23 5.44 11.14
N ARG A 233 -2.28 4.24 11.72
CA ARG A 233 -3.50 3.70 12.32
C ARG A 233 -3.96 4.49 13.54
N ALA A 234 -3.03 4.95 14.37
CA ALA A 234 -3.36 5.80 15.52
C ALA A 234 -3.95 7.14 15.07
N ASP A 235 -3.37 7.76 14.04
CA ASP A 235 -3.88 9.01 13.45
C ASP A 235 -5.26 8.81 12.82
N GLU A 236 -5.43 7.74 12.03
CA GLU A 236 -6.72 7.38 11.44
C GLU A 236 -7.77 7.11 12.50
N GLU A 237 -7.43 6.39 13.57
CA GLU A 237 -8.33 6.14 14.70
C GLU A 237 -8.72 7.43 15.43
N ALA A 238 -7.82 8.40 15.56
CA ALA A 238 -8.12 9.72 16.10
C ALA A 238 -9.09 10.51 15.20
N ILE A 239 -8.92 10.44 13.88
CA ILE A 239 -9.85 11.07 12.92
C ILE A 239 -11.26 10.49 13.08
N LYS A 240 -11.39 9.17 13.24
CA LYS A 240 -12.69 8.51 13.40
C LYS A 240 -13.47 9.00 14.62
N GLN A 241 -12.81 9.45 15.69
CA GLN A 241 -13.48 9.95 16.90
C GLN A 241 -14.37 11.17 16.65
N ASN A 242 -14.21 11.86 15.52
CA ASN A 242 -15.00 13.02 15.15
C ASN A 242 -16.37 12.67 14.55
N PHE A 243 -16.69 11.38 14.38
CA PHE A 243 -17.92 10.92 13.73
C PHE A 243 -18.75 10.03 14.66
N ASP A 244 -20.07 10.26 14.67
CA ASP A 244 -21.02 9.51 15.51
C ASP A 244 -21.01 8.01 15.19
N GLU A 245 -20.75 7.64 13.93
CA GLU A 245 -20.63 6.26 13.45
C GLU A 245 -19.54 5.46 14.18
N LYS A 246 -18.58 6.13 14.84
CA LYS A 246 -17.52 5.43 15.59
C LYS A 246 -18.07 4.55 16.70
N ALA A 247 -19.19 4.95 17.29
CA ALA A 247 -19.87 4.14 18.30
C ALA A 247 -20.25 2.74 17.80
N ASN A 248 -20.50 2.59 16.49
CA ASN A 248 -20.83 1.30 15.88
C ASN A 248 -19.61 0.39 15.78
N GLU A 249 -18.42 0.94 15.52
CA GLU A 249 -17.17 0.15 15.46
C GLU A 249 -16.75 -0.40 16.83
N LEU A 250 -17.14 0.25 17.94
CA LEU A 250 -16.82 -0.21 19.30
C LEU A 250 -17.46 -1.57 19.65
N CYS A 251 -18.51 -1.96 18.92
CA CYS A 251 -19.20 -3.23 19.09
C CYS A 251 -18.59 -4.37 18.25
N LEU A 252 -17.65 -4.07 17.36
CA LEU A 252 -17.02 -5.06 16.47
C LEU A 252 -15.88 -5.78 17.16
N GLU A 253 -15.65 -7.04 16.80
CA GLU A 253 -14.39 -7.70 17.13
C GLU A 253 -13.24 -7.06 16.33
N ARG A 254 -12.01 -7.15 16.84
CA ARG A 254 -10.84 -6.53 16.19
C ARG A 254 -10.61 -7.02 14.76
N SER A 255 -10.92 -8.29 14.50
CA SER A 255 -10.84 -8.93 13.18
C SER A 255 -11.96 -8.49 12.23
N GLU A 256 -13.02 -7.87 12.74
CA GLU A 256 -14.18 -7.40 11.97
C GLU A 256 -14.13 -5.90 11.69
N VAL A 257 -13.21 -5.16 12.34
CA VAL A 257 -13.01 -3.73 12.07
C VAL A 257 -12.54 -3.56 10.62
N PRO A 258 -13.29 -2.82 9.78
CA PRO A 258 -12.93 -2.64 8.39
C PRO A 258 -11.59 -1.93 8.22
N GLN A 259 -10.83 -2.36 7.22
CA GLN A 259 -9.65 -1.64 6.72
C GLN A 259 -10.04 -0.76 5.53
N ALA A 260 -9.37 0.38 5.41
CA ALA A 260 -9.52 1.26 4.25
C ALA A 260 -9.07 0.56 2.95
N TRP A 261 -9.90 0.64 1.91
CA TRP A 261 -9.66 -0.01 0.63
C TRP A 261 -10.09 0.89 -0.54
N PRO A 262 -9.39 0.92 -1.69
CA PRO A 262 -8.16 0.18 -2.03
C PRO A 262 -6.93 0.64 -1.23
N SER A 263 -5.88 -0.17 -1.22
CA SER A 263 -4.59 0.25 -0.67
C SER A 263 -3.72 0.89 -1.74
N TRP A 264 -3.28 2.11 -1.49
CA TRP A 264 -2.46 2.93 -2.39
C TRP A 264 -1.58 3.86 -1.54
N SER A 265 -0.50 4.36 -2.14
CA SER A 265 0.47 5.26 -1.49
C SER A 265 0.78 6.52 -2.28
N GLN A 266 0.60 6.50 -3.60
CA GLN A 266 0.84 7.64 -4.49
C GLN A 266 -0.33 7.81 -5.46
N LEU A 267 -0.64 9.05 -5.85
CA LEU A 267 -1.62 9.33 -6.89
C LEU A 267 -1.00 9.09 -8.27
N SER A 268 -1.80 8.64 -9.22
CA SER A 268 -1.31 8.44 -10.58
C SER A 268 -1.01 9.80 -11.22
N TYR A 269 0.11 9.89 -11.95
CA TYR A 269 0.53 11.14 -12.58
C TYR A 269 -0.47 11.57 -13.66
N GLN A 270 -0.97 12.80 -13.57
CA GLN A 270 -1.81 13.43 -14.59
C GLN A 270 -1.34 14.87 -14.81
N SER A 271 -1.65 15.41 -15.99
CA SER A 271 -1.44 16.83 -16.24
C SER A 271 -2.57 17.63 -15.60
N GLU A 272 -2.23 18.74 -14.95
CA GLU A 272 -3.22 19.68 -14.44
C GLU A 272 -4.10 20.21 -15.58
N SER A 273 -5.39 20.37 -15.29
CA SER A 273 -6.39 20.81 -16.24
C SER A 273 -7.56 21.49 -15.51
N SER A 274 -8.57 21.89 -16.27
CA SER A 274 -9.83 22.44 -15.78
C SER A 274 -10.98 21.51 -16.16
N LEU A 275 -11.87 21.24 -15.23
CA LEU A 275 -13.09 20.48 -15.49
C LEU A 275 -13.94 21.18 -16.55
N LYS A 276 -14.03 22.51 -16.54
CA LYS A 276 -14.75 23.26 -17.58
C LYS A 276 -14.16 23.05 -18.96
N ILE A 277 -12.83 22.99 -19.08
CA ILE A 277 -12.18 22.67 -20.36
C ILE A 277 -12.56 21.27 -20.80
N LEU A 278 -12.41 20.27 -19.93
CA LEU A 278 -12.76 18.87 -20.23
C LEU A 278 -14.25 18.72 -20.62
N MET A 279 -15.16 19.39 -19.92
CA MET A 279 -16.59 19.41 -20.25
C MET A 279 -16.85 19.98 -21.65
N ALA A 280 -16.14 21.03 -22.04
CA ALA A 280 -16.30 21.66 -23.34
C ALA A 280 -15.69 20.81 -24.46
N THR A 281 -14.48 20.27 -24.27
CA THR A 281 -13.72 19.58 -25.33
C THR A 281 -14.14 18.13 -25.50
N GLU A 282 -14.33 17.39 -24.41
CA GLU A 282 -14.61 15.94 -24.44
C GLU A 282 -16.12 15.65 -24.50
N LEU A 283 -16.93 16.47 -23.81
CA LEU A 283 -18.38 16.25 -23.70
C LEU A 283 -19.21 17.21 -24.56
N GLY A 284 -18.60 18.23 -25.16
CA GLY A 284 -19.30 19.24 -25.98
C GLY A 284 -20.31 20.08 -25.20
N LEU A 285 -20.12 20.25 -23.88
CA LEU A 285 -21.02 21.00 -23.01
C LEU A 285 -20.69 22.50 -23.03
N ALA A 286 -21.72 23.35 -22.99
CA ALA A 286 -21.54 24.80 -22.87
C ALA A 286 -21.13 25.17 -21.43
N THR A 287 -19.98 25.81 -21.28
CA THR A 287 -19.40 26.14 -19.96
C THR A 287 -19.32 27.63 -19.65
N GLU A 288 -19.76 28.50 -20.58
CA GLU A 288 -19.65 29.96 -20.50
C GLU A 288 -20.35 30.57 -19.27
N ASN A 289 -21.44 29.94 -18.80
CA ASN A 289 -22.24 30.42 -17.67
C ASN A 289 -21.95 29.69 -16.36
N LEU A 290 -20.96 28.80 -16.34
CA LEU A 290 -20.58 28.07 -15.13
C LEU A 290 -19.76 28.96 -14.18
N PRO A 291 -19.84 28.74 -12.86
CA PRO A 291 -19.03 29.48 -11.91
C PRO A 291 -17.52 29.26 -12.11
N ALA A 292 -16.71 30.11 -11.48
CA ALA A 292 -15.25 29.99 -11.51
C ALA A 292 -14.78 28.64 -10.93
N THR A 293 -15.39 28.21 -9.83
CA THR A 293 -15.11 26.95 -9.14
C THR A 293 -16.37 26.07 -9.14
N LEU A 294 -16.21 24.81 -9.52
CA LEU A 294 -17.26 23.80 -9.55
C LEU A 294 -17.18 22.91 -8.31
N ARG A 295 -18.34 22.57 -7.72
CA ARG A 295 -18.39 21.58 -6.64
C ARG A 295 -18.71 20.22 -7.20
N ILE A 296 -17.89 19.23 -6.86
CA ILE A 296 -18.07 17.84 -7.27
C ILE A 296 -18.34 17.01 -6.03
N MET A 297 -19.38 16.18 -6.10
CA MET A 297 -19.61 15.14 -5.09
C MET A 297 -19.19 13.79 -5.65
N VAL A 298 -18.28 13.11 -4.96
CA VAL A 298 -17.84 11.74 -5.30
C VAL A 298 -18.47 10.78 -4.31
N CYS A 299 -19.50 10.05 -4.74
CA CYS A 299 -20.18 9.05 -3.92
C CYS A 299 -19.46 7.69 -4.02
N GLY A 300 -19.30 7.01 -2.89
CA GLY A 300 -18.53 5.77 -2.82
C GLY A 300 -17.05 6.05 -3.08
N ALA A 301 -16.51 7.05 -2.39
CA ALA A 301 -15.15 7.53 -2.58
C ALA A 301 -14.06 6.50 -2.24
N GLN A 302 -14.43 5.39 -1.57
CA GLN A 302 -13.51 4.36 -1.11
C GLN A 302 -12.42 5.02 -0.25
N SER A 303 -11.20 4.48 -0.22
CA SER A 303 -10.05 5.11 0.45
C SER A 303 -9.57 6.43 -0.19
N GLY A 304 -10.33 7.01 -1.12
CA GLY A 304 -10.17 8.39 -1.55
C GLY A 304 -9.23 8.66 -2.72
N GLN A 305 -8.56 7.65 -3.28
CA GLN A 305 -7.55 7.85 -4.35
C GLN A 305 -8.10 8.68 -5.51
N ARG A 306 -9.25 8.28 -6.09
CA ARG A 306 -9.83 8.98 -7.25
C ARG A 306 -10.32 10.38 -6.90
N ALA A 307 -10.89 10.56 -5.71
CA ALA A 307 -11.35 11.88 -5.27
C ALA A 307 -10.17 12.84 -5.11
N MET A 308 -9.04 12.36 -4.58
CA MET A 308 -7.81 13.13 -4.46
C MET A 308 -7.16 13.43 -5.82
N GLU A 309 -7.19 12.51 -6.79
CA GLU A 309 -6.75 12.81 -8.16
C GLU A 309 -7.55 13.97 -8.76
N LEU A 310 -8.89 13.97 -8.59
CA LEU A 310 -9.73 15.07 -9.06
C LEU A 310 -9.36 16.39 -8.37
N ALA A 311 -9.19 16.38 -7.06
CA ALA A 311 -8.81 17.56 -6.29
C ALA A 311 -7.40 18.09 -6.64
N ARG A 312 -6.45 17.18 -6.93
CA ARG A 312 -5.07 17.51 -7.24
C ARG A 312 -4.90 18.08 -8.65
N TYR A 313 -5.57 17.50 -9.63
CA TYR A 313 -5.30 17.78 -11.05
C TYR A 313 -6.35 18.65 -11.73
N LEU A 314 -7.47 18.97 -11.06
CA LEU A 314 -8.44 19.94 -11.56
C LEU A 314 -8.34 21.24 -10.75
N ASP A 315 -7.95 22.33 -11.42
CA ASP A 315 -7.67 23.62 -10.77
C ASP A 315 -8.93 24.43 -10.43
N ASP A 316 -10.08 24.03 -10.96
CA ASP A 316 -11.34 24.75 -10.88
C ASP A 316 -12.41 23.98 -10.09
N VAL A 317 -12.00 23.13 -9.13
CA VAL A 317 -12.93 22.27 -8.37
C VAL A 317 -12.75 22.31 -6.85
N GLU A 318 -13.88 22.15 -6.15
CA GLU A 318 -13.97 21.74 -4.75
C GLU A 318 -14.61 20.34 -4.69
N VAL A 319 -13.96 19.39 -4.00
CA VAL A 319 -14.40 17.99 -3.96
C VAL A 319 -15.00 17.63 -2.60
N ILE A 320 -16.22 17.11 -2.62
CA ILE A 320 -16.86 16.48 -1.46
C ILE A 320 -16.91 14.98 -1.72
N ALA A 321 -16.06 14.24 -1.02
CA ALA A 321 -15.96 12.79 -1.15
C ALA A 321 -16.76 12.12 -0.03
N VAL A 322 -17.62 11.17 -0.41
CA VAL A 322 -18.56 10.54 0.52
C VAL A 322 -18.41 9.03 0.49
N ASP A 323 -18.32 8.41 1.66
CA ASP A 323 -18.25 6.95 1.83
C ASP A 323 -19.00 6.52 3.10
N GLU A 324 -19.36 5.24 3.18
CA GLU A 324 -20.01 4.68 4.38
C GLU A 324 -18.99 4.13 5.39
N SER A 325 -17.80 3.75 4.92
CA SER A 325 -16.76 3.19 5.78
C SER A 325 -15.96 4.30 6.46
N LEU A 326 -15.97 4.31 7.80
CA LEU A 326 -15.13 5.22 8.57
C LEU A 326 -13.63 4.98 8.36
N ALA A 327 -13.22 3.72 8.10
CA ALA A 327 -11.83 3.43 7.77
C ALA A 327 -11.40 4.14 6.48
N ASN A 328 -12.26 4.09 5.44
CA ASN A 328 -12.04 4.80 4.19
C ASN A 328 -11.93 6.31 4.40
N ILE A 329 -12.89 6.89 5.12
CA ILE A 329 -12.90 8.34 5.42
C ILE A 329 -11.67 8.76 6.22
N ALA A 330 -11.28 8.00 7.24
CA ALA A 330 -10.14 8.32 8.07
C ALA A 330 -8.83 8.29 7.27
N LYS A 331 -8.57 7.21 6.53
CA LYS A 331 -7.38 7.10 5.66
C LYS A 331 -7.35 8.23 4.64
N ALA A 332 -8.46 8.49 3.96
CA ALA A 332 -8.50 9.51 2.92
C ALA A 332 -8.30 10.93 3.50
N THR A 333 -8.85 11.20 4.68
CA THR A 333 -8.65 12.48 5.39
C THR A 333 -7.19 12.68 5.79
N ARG A 334 -6.55 11.66 6.36
CA ARG A 334 -5.12 11.71 6.70
C ARG A 334 -4.28 11.97 5.45
N MET A 335 -4.49 11.16 4.40
CA MET A 335 -3.74 11.27 3.15
C MET A 335 -3.89 12.64 2.48
N ALA A 336 -5.10 13.24 2.50
CA ALA A 336 -5.29 14.59 2.00
C ALA A 336 -4.51 15.64 2.80
N GLY A 337 -4.46 15.48 4.13
CA GLY A 337 -3.63 16.31 5.01
C GLY A 337 -2.13 16.16 4.72
N ASP A 338 -1.64 14.92 4.59
CA ASP A 338 -0.24 14.61 4.27
C ASP A 338 0.18 15.18 2.91
N MET A 339 -0.75 15.25 1.96
CA MET A 339 -0.55 15.83 0.63
C MET A 339 -0.82 17.35 0.54
N GLY A 340 -1.31 17.98 1.62
CA GLY A 340 -1.66 19.40 1.64
C GLY A 340 -2.80 19.77 0.68
N LEU A 341 -3.80 18.90 0.53
CA LEU A 341 -4.96 19.16 -0.33
C LEU A 341 -6.07 19.85 0.46
N ASP A 342 -6.24 21.15 0.25
CA ASP A 342 -7.23 21.97 0.96
C ASP A 342 -8.60 22.05 0.26
N ASN A 343 -8.68 21.65 -1.01
CA ASN A 343 -9.89 21.72 -1.84
C ASN A 343 -10.72 20.41 -1.83
N ILE A 344 -10.49 19.53 -0.85
CA ILE A 344 -11.24 18.28 -0.68
C ILE A 344 -11.65 18.05 0.78
N VAL A 345 -12.86 17.53 0.97
CA VAL A 345 -13.34 17.05 2.28
C VAL A 345 -13.94 15.65 2.15
N PHE A 346 -13.76 14.84 3.19
CA PHE A 346 -14.30 13.48 3.28
C PHE A 346 -15.37 13.42 4.36
N TRP A 347 -16.58 12.99 3.98
CA TRP A 347 -17.71 12.89 4.91
C TRP A 347 -18.32 11.49 4.91
N PRO A 348 -18.76 10.99 6.07
CA PRO A 348 -19.69 9.88 6.09
C PRO A 348 -21.02 10.27 5.42
N TRP A 349 -21.71 9.27 4.88
CA TRP A 349 -23.00 9.47 4.21
C TRP A 349 -24.04 10.22 5.07
N SER A 350 -24.06 9.99 6.39
CA SER A 350 -25.01 10.64 7.31
C SER A 350 -24.87 12.17 7.35
N ILE A 351 -23.65 12.68 7.16
CA ILE A 351 -23.38 14.12 7.10
C ILE A 351 -23.78 14.64 5.71
N ALA A 352 -23.38 13.95 4.65
CA ALA A 352 -23.71 14.35 3.28
C ALA A 352 -25.23 14.49 3.05
N GLN A 353 -26.03 13.58 3.62
CA GLN A 353 -27.50 13.64 3.53
C GLN A 353 -28.09 14.96 4.03
N ARG A 354 -27.46 15.65 4.98
CA ARG A 354 -27.95 16.94 5.50
C ARG A 354 -27.84 18.09 4.50
N PHE A 355 -27.05 17.91 3.44
CA PHE A 355 -26.80 18.94 2.42
C PHE A 355 -27.41 18.61 1.05
N VAL A 356 -27.83 17.37 0.83
CA VAL A 356 -28.46 16.91 -0.42
C VAL A 356 -30.00 16.90 -0.33
N ALA A 357 -30.55 16.86 0.89
CA ALA A 357 -31.99 16.77 1.16
C ALA A 357 -32.76 18.10 1.03
#